data_AF-A0A5C8T6F2-F1
#
_entry.id   AF-A0A5C8T6F2-F1
#
_cell.length_a   1.000
_cell.length_b   1.000
_cell.length_c   1.000
_cell.angle_alpha   90.00
_cell.angle_beta   90.00
_cell.angle_gamma   90.00
#
_symmetry.space_group_name_H-M   'P 1'
#
loop_
_entity.id
_entity.type
_entity.pdbx_description
1 polymer ?
#
loop_
_entity_poly.entity_id
_entity_poly.type
_entity_poly.pdbx_seq_one_letter_code
_entity_poly.pdbx_strand_id
1 'polypeptide(L)'
;MPRRTVSWTAIDRAGQDSRPKIPAGLLSAKASINLTVRLDRRPLVAAGKFDRAAIMHAAAKAARLHQERFGCTWGEAMSVALKAAWGAAKLARHMAAH
;
A
#
# COMPACT_ATOMS: atom_id res chain seq x y z
N MET A 1 29.40 16.89 35.06
CA MET A 1 28.67 15.68 34.63
C MET A 1 27.25 16.08 34.26
N PRO A 2 26.86 16.07 32.96
CA PRO A 2 25.50 16.46 32.59
C PRO A 2 24.53 15.37 33.03
N ARG A 3 23.53 15.75 33.85
CA ARG A 3 22.48 14.86 34.34
C ARG A 3 21.54 14.56 33.17
N ARG A 4 21.64 13.35 32.61
CA ARG A 4 20.74 12.86 31.55
C ARG A 4 19.36 12.64 32.15
N THR A 5 18.49 13.64 32.04
CA THR A 5 17.08 13.52 32.43
C THR A 5 16.34 12.75 31.33
N VAL A 6 15.87 11.55 31.66
CA VAL A 6 15.04 10.77 30.74
C VAL A 6 13.60 11.27 30.89
N SER A 7 13.06 11.86 29.82
CA SER A 7 11.66 12.27 29.75
C SER A 7 10.85 11.17 29.08
N TRP A 8 10.00 10.51 29.87
CA TRP A 8 9.08 9.49 29.37
C TRP A 8 8.09 10.03 28.33
N THR A 9 7.68 11.29 28.45
CA THR A 9 6.81 11.94 27.47
C THR A 9 7.53 12.20 26.15
N ALA A 10 8.83 12.51 26.17
CA ALA A 10 9.63 12.66 24.96
C ALA A 10 9.84 11.31 24.26
N ILE A 11 10.04 10.22 25.01
CA ILE A 11 10.17 8.87 24.47
C ILE A 11 8.85 8.42 23.84
N ASP A 12 7.71 8.63 24.52
CA ASP A 12 6.40 8.26 23.98
C ASP A 12 6.08 9.05 22.71
N ARG A 13 6.32 10.37 22.71
CA ARG A 13 6.15 11.20 21.51
C ARG A 13 7.05 10.77 20.35
N ALA A 14 8.32 10.49 20.62
CA ALA A 14 9.24 9.97 19.60
C ALA A 14 8.77 8.61 19.06
N GLY A 15 8.20 7.76 19.91
CA GLY A 15 7.58 6.50 19.52
C GLY A 15 6.35 6.70 18.61
N GLN A 16 5.47 7.64 18.94
CA GLN A 16 4.29 7.99 18.13
C GLN A 16 4.70 8.59 16.77
N ASP A 17 5.66 9.51 16.75
CA ASP A 17 6.17 10.14 15.53
C ASP A 17 6.90 9.14 14.62
N SER A 18 7.50 8.10 15.20
CA SER A 18 8.16 7.02 14.47
C SER A 18 7.20 5.99 13.90
N ARG A 19 5.91 6.01 14.27
CA ARG A 19 4.95 5.05 13.72
C ARG A 19 4.77 5.32 12.22
N PRO A 20 4.86 4.28 11.38
CA PRO A 20 4.56 4.45 9.97
C PRO A 20 3.11 4.93 9.86
N LYS A 21 2.91 6.14 9.34
CA LYS A 21 1.57 6.65 9.02
C LYS A 21 0.97 5.72 7.96
N ILE A 22 0.12 4.79 8.38
CA ILE A 22 -0.63 3.92 7.48
C ILE A 22 -1.77 4.77 6.94
N PRO A 23 -1.79 5.09 5.62
CA PRO A 23 -2.88 5.87 5.07
C PRO A 23 -4.21 5.15 5.30
N ALA A 24 -5.22 5.91 5.69
CA ALA A 24 -6.58 5.40 5.88
C ALA A 24 -6.99 4.58 4.65
N GLY A 25 -7.56 3.40 4.87
CA GLY A 25 -8.01 2.52 3.80
C GLY A 25 -6.93 1.79 2.99
N LEU A 26 -5.64 1.82 3.37
CA LEU A 26 -4.59 1.01 2.73
C LEU A 26 -4.92 -0.48 2.73
N LEU A 27 -5.46 -1.00 3.84
CA LEU A 27 -5.84 -2.41 3.95
C LEU A 27 -7.00 -2.74 2.99
N SER A 28 -7.99 -1.84 2.89
CA SER A 28 -9.07 -1.97 1.91
C SER A 28 -8.50 -1.95 0.49
N ALA A 29 -7.58 -1.05 0.17
CA ALA A 29 -6.95 -0.98 -1.16
C ALA A 29 -6.19 -2.27 -1.50
N LYS A 30 -5.44 -2.86 -0.54
CA LYS A 30 -4.78 -4.16 -0.73
C LYS A 30 -5.79 -5.28 -1.03
N ALA A 31 -6.88 -5.34 -0.27
CA ALA A 31 -7.93 -6.33 -0.50
C ALA A 31 -8.57 -6.18 -1.88
N SER A 32 -8.88 -4.93 -2.27
CA SER A 32 -9.42 -4.61 -3.60
C SER A 32 -8.48 -5.05 -4.71
N ILE A 33 -7.17 -4.81 -4.58
CA ILE A 33 -6.19 -5.22 -5.60
C ILE A 33 -6.10 -6.74 -5.73
N ASN A 34 -6.04 -7.46 -4.61
CA ASN A 34 -6.05 -8.93 -4.66
C ASN A 34 -7.31 -9.46 -5.33
N LEU A 35 -8.48 -8.85 -5.05
CA LEU A 35 -9.73 -9.20 -5.73
C LEU A 35 -9.65 -8.87 -7.23
N THR A 36 -9.13 -7.70 -7.59
CA THR A 36 -9.02 -7.26 -8.99
C THR A 36 -8.13 -8.20 -9.80
N VAL A 37 -6.98 -8.59 -9.25
CA VAL A 37 -6.06 -9.55 -9.89
C VAL A 37 -6.71 -10.92 -10.09
N ARG A 38 -7.49 -11.38 -9.11
CA ARG A 38 -8.24 -12.65 -9.21
C ARG A 38 -9.35 -12.60 -10.25
N LEU A 39 -10.11 -11.51 -10.28
CA LEU A 39 -11.25 -11.33 -11.20
C LEU A 39 -10.79 -11.09 -12.63
N ASP A 40 -9.82 -10.21 -12.84
CA ASP A 40 -9.31 -9.88 -14.18
C ASP A 40 -8.38 -10.98 -14.73
N ARG A 41 -8.02 -11.98 -13.90
CA ARG A 41 -7.07 -13.07 -14.21
C ARG A 41 -5.76 -12.60 -14.84
N ARG A 42 -5.40 -11.33 -14.61
CA ARG A 42 -4.25 -10.68 -15.19
C ARG A 42 -3.14 -10.63 -14.13
N PRO A 43 -2.09 -11.45 -14.27
CA PRO A 43 -1.05 -11.50 -13.27
C PRO A 43 -0.26 -10.19 -13.24
N LEU A 44 0.13 -9.75 -12.05
CA LEU A 44 0.97 -8.55 -11.86
C LEU A 44 2.43 -8.77 -12.30
N VAL A 45 2.82 -10.02 -12.45
CA VAL A 45 4.14 -10.46 -12.88
C VAL A 45 3.95 -11.48 -14.00
N ALA A 46 4.55 -11.22 -15.15
CA ALA A 46 4.52 -12.12 -16.31
C ALA A 46 5.98 -12.42 -16.71
N ALA A 47 6.31 -13.70 -16.89
CA ALA A 47 7.65 -14.15 -17.27
C ALA A 47 8.78 -13.56 -16.37
N GLY A 48 8.57 -13.50 -15.06
CA GLY A 48 9.53 -12.96 -14.09
C GLY A 48 9.68 -11.43 -14.11
N LYS A 49 8.96 -10.71 -14.97
CA LYS A 49 8.96 -9.25 -15.07
C LYS A 49 7.65 -8.67 -14.55
N PHE A 50 7.71 -7.49 -13.95
CA PHE A 50 6.52 -6.76 -13.53
C PHE A 50 5.72 -6.29 -14.75
N ASP A 51 4.44 -6.66 -14.85
CA ASP A 51 3.53 -6.07 -15.83
C ASP A 51 3.04 -4.72 -15.28
N ARG A 52 3.72 -3.66 -15.70
CA ARG A 52 3.39 -2.27 -15.30
C ARG A 52 1.97 -1.90 -15.70
N ALA A 53 1.47 -2.41 -16.83
CA ALA A 53 0.12 -2.11 -17.29
C ALA A 53 -0.93 -2.81 -16.41
N ALA A 54 -0.70 -4.08 -16.04
CA ALA A 54 -1.56 -4.78 -15.08
C ALA A 54 -1.58 -4.11 -13.70
N ILE A 55 -0.40 -3.67 -13.21
CA ILE A 55 -0.27 -2.97 -11.94
C ILE A 55 -1.03 -1.64 -11.97
N MET A 56 -0.86 -0.84 -13.02
CA MET A 56 -1.58 0.44 -13.17
C MET A 56 -3.09 0.24 -13.30
N HIS A 57 -3.53 -0.78 -14.04
CA HIS A 57 -4.94 -1.10 -14.19
C HIS A 57 -5.59 -1.52 -12.86
N ALA A 58 -4.94 -2.40 -12.12
CA ALA A 58 -5.39 -2.81 -10.79
C ALA A 58 -5.40 -1.64 -9.80
N ALA A 59 -4.39 -0.76 -9.86
CA ALA A 59 -4.32 0.44 -9.03
C ALA A 59 -5.46 1.42 -9.36
N ALA A 60 -5.75 1.67 -10.64
CA ALA A 60 -6.82 2.58 -11.04
C ALA A 60 -8.22 2.10 -10.60
N LYS A 61 -8.50 0.79 -10.75
CA LYS A 61 -9.75 0.19 -10.24
C LYS A 61 -9.86 0.31 -8.72
N ALA A 62 -8.80 0.00 -8.00
CA ALA A 62 -8.78 0.11 -6.54
C ALA A 62 -8.87 1.57 -6.06
N ALA A 63 -8.26 2.51 -6.78
CA ALA A 63 -8.33 3.94 -6.49
C ALA A 63 -9.76 4.47 -6.66
N ARG A 64 -10.48 4.04 -7.71
CA ARG A 64 -11.90 4.39 -7.90
C ARG A 64 -12.75 3.97 -6.70
N LEU A 65 -12.64 2.71 -6.30
CA LEU A 65 -13.38 2.18 -5.14
C LEU A 65 -12.97 2.88 -3.83
N HIS A 66 -11.69 3.21 -3.68
CA HIS A 66 -11.19 3.94 -2.53
C HIS A 66 -11.71 5.39 -2.48
N GLN A 67 -11.72 6.07 -3.61
CA GLN A 67 -12.27 7.41 -3.74
C GLN A 67 -13.76 7.42 -3.41
N GLU A 68 -14.54 6.48 -3.96
CA GLU A 68 -15.98 6.33 -3.68
C GLU A 68 -16.25 6.06 -2.20
N ARG A 69 -15.39 5.28 -1.53
CA ARG A 69 -15.58 4.89 -0.14
C ARG A 69 -15.16 5.97 0.87
N PHE A 70 -14.12 6.74 0.57
CA PHE A 70 -13.51 7.69 1.52
C PHE A 70 -13.71 9.15 1.13
N GLY A 71 -14.25 9.45 -0.06
CA GLY A 71 -14.48 10.82 -0.53
C GLY A 71 -13.19 11.64 -0.73
N CYS A 72 -12.04 10.98 -0.85
CA CYS A 72 -10.73 11.64 -0.98
C CYS A 72 -10.45 12.11 -2.41
N THR A 73 -9.35 12.85 -2.61
CA THR A 73 -8.94 13.27 -3.95
C THR A 73 -8.44 12.07 -4.77
N TRP A 74 -8.53 12.16 -6.10
CA TRP A 74 -8.00 11.13 -6.99
C TRP A 74 -6.49 10.88 -6.76
N GLY A 75 -5.71 11.93 -6.50
CA GLY A 75 -4.27 11.81 -6.25
C GLY A 75 -3.94 11.01 -4.99
N GLU A 76 -4.70 11.23 -3.91
CA GLU A 76 -4.55 10.46 -2.66
C GLU A 76 -4.99 9.00 -2.86
N ALA A 77 -6.15 8.78 -3.46
CA ALA A 77 -6.65 7.45 -3.75
C ALA A 77 -5.69 6.64 -4.62
N MET A 78 -5.15 7.26 -5.68
CA MET A 78 -4.19 6.64 -6.58
C MET A 78 -2.86 6.36 -5.88
N SER A 79 -2.38 7.25 -5.01
CA SER A 79 -1.15 7.03 -4.23
C SER A 79 -1.26 5.82 -3.31
N VAL A 80 -2.40 5.68 -2.61
CA VAL A 80 -2.67 4.54 -1.72
C VAL A 80 -2.81 3.25 -2.53
N ALA A 81 -3.57 3.28 -3.64
CA ALA A 81 -3.77 2.12 -4.49
C ALA A 81 -2.47 1.66 -5.17
N LEU A 82 -1.64 2.58 -5.66
CA LEU A 82 -0.36 2.25 -6.29
C LEU A 82 0.61 1.61 -5.29
N LYS A 83 0.66 2.13 -4.05
CA LYS A 83 1.45 1.56 -2.96
C LYS A 83 1.01 0.13 -2.64
N ALA A 84 -0.30 -0.10 -2.60
CA ALA A 84 -0.85 -1.44 -2.39
C ALA A 84 -0.57 -2.38 -3.58
N ALA A 85 -0.68 -1.89 -4.82
CA ALA A 85 -0.44 -2.66 -6.05
C ALA A 85 1.01 -3.13 -6.14
N TRP A 86 1.94 -2.24 -5.82
CA TRP A 86 3.36 -2.56 -5.83
C TRP A 86 3.74 -3.59 -4.76
N GLY A 87 3.12 -3.50 -3.57
CA GLY A 87 3.28 -4.52 -2.53
C GLY A 87 2.81 -5.90 -2.99
N ALA A 88 1.63 -5.98 -3.62
CA ALA A 88 1.09 -7.21 -4.16
C ALA A 88 1.96 -7.79 -5.30
N ALA A 89 2.47 -6.93 -6.19
CA ALA A 89 3.35 -7.36 -7.28
C ALA A 89 4.68 -7.94 -6.76
N LYS A 90 5.29 -7.30 -5.75
CA LYS A 90 6.51 -7.84 -5.10
C LYS A 90 6.24 -9.20 -4.47
N LEU A 91 5.14 -9.34 -3.72
CA LEU A 91 4.77 -10.61 -3.10
C LEU A 91 4.56 -11.70 -4.14
N ALA A 92 3.84 -11.39 -5.23
CA ALA A 92 3.63 -12.33 -6.34
C ALA A 92 4.95 -12.76 -6.98
N ARG A 93 5.92 -11.85 -7.14
CA ARG A 93 7.25 -12.19 -7.65
C ARG A 93 8.01 -13.10 -6.70
N HIS A 94 7.94 -12.85 -5.39
CA HIS A 94 8.59 -13.70 -4.39
C HIS A 94 7.95 -15.10 -4.36
N MET A 95 6.63 -15.19 -4.45
CA MET A 95 5.93 -16.48 -4.49
C MET A 95 6.21 -17.28 -5.76
N ALA A 96 6.42 -16.62 -6.91
CA ALA A 96 6.76 -17.30 -8.16
C ALA A 96 8.23 -17.74 -8.25
N ALA A 97 9.09 -17.32 -7.31
CA ALA A 97 10.49 -17.69 -7.26
C ALA A 97 10.77 -18.90 -6.34
N HIS A 98 9.74 -19.40 -5.64
CA HIS A 98 9.76 -20.58 -4.77
C HIS A 98 8.91 -21.68 -5.38
#